data_AF-A0A522B1W5-F1
#
_entry.id   AF-A0A522B1W5-F1
#
_cell.length_a   1.000
_cell.length_b   1.000
_cell.length_c   1.000
_cell.angle_alpha   90.00
_cell.angle_beta   90.00
_cell.angle_gamma   90.00
#
_symmetry.space_group_name_H-M   'P 1'
#
loop_
_entity.id
_entity.type
_entity.pdbx_description
1 polymer ?
#
loop_
_entity_poly.entity_id
_entity_poly.type
_entity_poly.pdbx_seq_one_letter_code
_entity_poly.pdbx_strand_id
1 'polypeptide(L)'
;MRNSLKDFKARALARPDVRREYEELKEEFELLDEILKARAEAGLTQAELAARIGTTQSAVARLETAMGKHSPSIGTLKRYASALGYRLQVRLVKEQSRTPRATRTHSDTAVGSRKAHAQ
;
A
#
# COMPACT_ATOMS: atom_id res chain seq x y z
N MET A 1 -25.90 -15.04 -11.18
CA MET A 1 -25.65 -13.75 -10.51
C MET A 1 -24.36 -13.16 -11.06
N ARG A 2 -24.34 -11.86 -11.39
CA ARG A 2 -23.10 -11.17 -11.80
C ARG A 2 -22.22 -11.00 -10.56
N ASN A 3 -21.23 -11.87 -10.41
CA ASN A 3 -20.20 -11.77 -9.39
C ASN A 3 -19.01 -10.99 -9.96
N SER A 4 -19.25 -9.75 -10.40
CA SER A 4 -18.13 -8.89 -10.82
C SER A 4 -17.50 -8.21 -9.61
N LEU A 5 -16.20 -7.89 -9.71
CA LEU A 5 -15.49 -7.10 -8.69
C LEU A 5 -16.20 -5.76 -8.43
N LYS A 6 -16.77 -5.15 -9.47
CA LYS A 6 -17.55 -3.91 -9.38
C LYS A 6 -18.79 -4.09 -8.50
N ASP A 7 -19.54 -5.17 -8.70
CA ASP A 7 -20.75 -5.45 -7.92
C ASP A 7 -20.41 -5.80 -6.46
N PHE A 8 -19.30 -6.51 -6.23
CA PHE A 8 -18.80 -6.78 -4.88
C PHE A 8 -18.39 -5.50 -4.14
N LYS A 9 -17.60 -4.63 -4.79
CA LYS A 9 -17.15 -3.35 -4.22
C LYS A 9 -18.35 -2.46 -3.86
N ALA A 10 -19.35 -2.37 -4.73
CA ALA A 10 -20.57 -1.59 -4.48
C ALA A 10 -21.32 -2.08 -3.22
N ARG A 11 -21.49 -3.40 -3.05
CA ARG A 11 -22.12 -3.97 -1.86
C ARG A 11 -21.28 -3.76 -0.60
N ALA A 12 -19.96 -3.89 -0.68
CA ALA A 12 -19.07 -3.69 0.45
C ALA A 12 -19.14 -2.23 0.94
N LEU A 13 -19.06 -1.26 0.04
CA LEU A 13 -19.10 0.18 0.37
C LEU A 13 -20.50 0.68 0.79
N ALA A 14 -21.56 -0.12 0.61
CA ALA A 14 -22.88 0.20 1.17
C ALA A 14 -22.88 0.12 2.72
N ARG A 15 -21.94 -0.61 3.33
CA ARG A 15 -21.80 -0.70 4.78
C ARG A 15 -21.02 0.51 5.33
N PRO A 16 -21.55 1.27 6.32
CA PRO A 16 -20.91 2.49 6.82
C PRO A 16 -19.52 2.27 7.46
N ASP A 17 -19.33 1.16 8.15
CA ASP A 17 -18.05 0.76 8.74
C ASP A 17 -17.00 0.55 7.64
N VAL A 18 -17.34 -0.24 6.62
CA VAL A 18 -16.44 -0.52 5.48
C VAL A 18 -16.13 0.76 4.71
N ARG A 19 -17.13 1.61 4.48
CA ARG A 19 -16.93 2.89 3.79
C ARG A 19 -15.95 3.78 4.54
N ARG A 20 -16.10 3.93 5.86
CA ARG A 20 -15.20 4.76 6.67
C ARG A 20 -13.76 4.28 6.56
N GLU A 21 -13.51 2.99 6.79
CA GLU A 21 -12.15 2.43 6.68
C GLU A 21 -11.60 2.54 5.25
N TYR A 22 -12.46 2.41 4.24
CA TYR A 22 -12.07 2.56 2.83
C TYR A 22 -11.65 4.01 2.50
N GLU A 23 -12.42 5.00 2.96
CA GLU A 23 -12.08 6.42 2.79
C GLU A 23 -10.81 6.78 3.57
N GLU A 24 -10.58 6.19 4.75
CA GLU A 24 -9.34 6.38 5.52
C GLU A 24 -8.09 5.87 4.78
N LEU A 25 -8.23 4.86 3.91
CA LEU A 25 -7.14 4.29 3.10
C LEU A 25 -7.03 4.95 1.72
N LYS A 26 -7.87 5.93 1.39
CA LYS A 26 -7.95 6.52 0.05
C LYS A 26 -6.61 7.06 -0.45
N GLU A 27 -5.91 7.82 0.40
CA GLU A 27 -4.60 8.41 0.06
C GLU A 27 -3.55 7.33 -0.25
N GLU A 28 -3.60 6.20 0.48
CA GLU A 28 -2.70 5.06 0.27
C GLU A 28 -2.99 4.36 -1.06
N PHE A 29 -4.27 4.20 -1.42
CA PHE A 29 -4.67 3.63 -2.71
C PHE A 29 -4.29 4.54 -3.87
N GLU A 30 -4.49 5.86 -3.75
CA GLU A 30 -4.13 6.83 -4.78
C GLU A 30 -2.61 6.80 -5.07
N LEU A 31 -1.78 6.73 -4.03
CA LEU A 31 -0.34 6.58 -4.19
C LEU A 31 0.03 5.26 -4.90
N LEU A 32 -0.60 4.15 -4.49
CA LEU A 32 -0.32 2.84 -5.09
C LEU A 32 -0.72 2.80 -6.57
N ASP A 33 -1.90 3.33 -6.90
CA ASP A 33 -2.41 3.39 -8.27
C ASP A 33 -1.45 4.18 -9.17
N GLU A 34 -0.90 5.29 -8.70
CA GLU A 34 0.08 6.10 -9.44
C GLU A 34 1.36 5.31 -9.74
N ILE A 35 1.88 4.57 -8.74
CA ILE A 35 3.09 3.74 -8.88
C ILE A 35 2.86 2.60 -9.88
N LEU A 36 1.72 1.90 -9.78
CA LEU A 36 1.37 0.77 -10.65
C LEU A 36 1.14 1.24 -12.09
N LYS A 37 0.46 2.37 -12.25
CA LYS A 37 0.24 2.99 -13.56
C LYS A 37 1.56 3.38 -14.21
N ALA A 38 2.46 4.04 -13.49
CA ALA A 38 3.78 4.40 -14.02
C ALA A 38 4.58 3.17 -14.48
N ARG A 39 4.53 2.05 -13.73
CA ARG A 39 5.18 0.80 -14.15
C ARG A 39 4.53 0.21 -15.41
N ALA A 40 3.20 0.21 -15.48
CA ALA A 40 2.48 -0.28 -16.65
C ALA A 40 2.81 0.54 -17.91
N GLU A 41 2.88 1.87 -17.79
CA GLU A 41 3.26 2.77 -18.88
C GLU A 41 4.70 2.59 -19.33
N ALA A 42 5.62 2.28 -18.40
CA ALA A 42 7.00 1.91 -18.73
C ALA A 42 7.13 0.51 -19.37
N GLY A 43 6.05 -0.27 -19.41
CA GLY A 43 6.03 -1.60 -20.02
C GLY A 43 6.87 -2.65 -19.27
N LEU A 44 7.15 -2.44 -17.98
CA LEU A 44 8.02 -3.34 -17.21
C LEU A 44 7.24 -4.31 -16.33
N THR A 45 7.69 -5.56 -16.32
CA THR A 45 7.34 -6.53 -15.29
C THR A 45 8.01 -6.18 -13.96
N GLN A 46 7.50 -6.74 -12.86
CA GLN A 46 8.13 -6.58 -11.55
C GLN A 46 9.57 -7.13 -11.51
N ALA A 47 9.85 -8.20 -12.27
CA ALA A 47 11.17 -8.81 -12.33
C ALA A 47 12.17 -7.92 -13.07
N GLU A 48 11.77 -7.33 -14.20
CA GLU A 48 12.62 -6.39 -14.95
C GLU A 48 12.90 -5.13 -14.13
N LEU A 49 11.88 -4.59 -13.46
CA LEU A 49 12.08 -3.46 -12.56
C LEU A 49 13.04 -3.81 -11.41
N ALA A 50 12.87 -4.98 -10.81
CA ALA A 50 13.74 -5.45 -9.74
C ALA A 50 15.20 -5.55 -10.19
N ALA A 51 15.44 -6.07 -11.40
CA ALA A 51 16.77 -6.12 -12.00
C ALA A 51 17.36 -4.70 -12.18
N ARG A 52 16.56 -3.73 -12.64
CA ARG A 52 17.01 -2.34 -12.84
C ARG A 52 17.40 -1.64 -11.54
N ILE A 53 16.67 -1.88 -10.44
CA ILE A 53 16.96 -1.23 -9.15
C ILE A 53 17.86 -2.05 -8.22
N GLY A 54 18.34 -3.22 -8.67
CA GLY A 54 19.23 -4.09 -7.91
C GLY A 54 18.56 -4.74 -6.70
N THR A 55 17.35 -5.28 -6.87
CA THR A 55 16.61 -5.99 -5.80
C THR A 55 15.93 -7.25 -6.33
N THR A 56 15.14 -7.93 -5.49
CA THR A 56 14.38 -9.12 -5.89
C THR A 56 12.98 -8.77 -6.40
N GLN A 57 12.42 -9.62 -7.27
CA GLN A 57 11.01 -9.49 -7.68
C GLN A 57 10.07 -9.49 -6.46
N SER A 58 10.35 -10.33 -5.45
CA SER A 58 9.55 -10.38 -4.22
C SER A 58 9.62 -9.09 -3.39
N ALA A 59 10.75 -8.36 -3.43
CA ALA A 59 10.86 -7.04 -2.82
C ALA A 59 10.05 -5.98 -3.57
N VAL A 60 10.05 -6.02 -4.90
CA VAL A 60 9.20 -5.15 -5.73
C VAL A 60 7.72 -5.45 -5.53
N ALA A 61 7.32 -6.73 -5.53
CA ALA A 61 5.94 -7.13 -5.27
C ALA A 61 5.44 -6.68 -3.90
N ARG A 62 6.31 -6.76 -2.87
CA ARG A 62 6.01 -6.23 -1.54
C ARG A 62 5.85 -4.72 -1.57
N LEU A 63 6.71 -4.00 -2.27
CA LEU A 63 6.60 -2.54 -2.42
C LEU A 63 5.26 -2.16 -3.07
N GLU A 64 4.85 -2.88 -4.11
CA GLU A 64 3.59 -2.69 -4.84
C GLU A 64 2.35 -3.19 -4.09
N THR A 65 2.49 -3.71 -2.88
CA THR A 65 1.35 -4.18 -2.07
C THR A 65 1.35 -3.60 -0.65
N ALA A 66 2.50 -3.12 -0.17
CA ALA A 66 2.65 -2.59 1.18
C ALA A 66 2.48 -1.07 1.20
N MET A 67 1.23 -0.62 1.39
CA MET A 67 0.92 0.75 1.80
C MET A 67 0.58 0.80 3.31
N GLY A 68 0.72 1.97 3.93
CA GLY A 68 0.42 2.18 5.34
C GLY A 68 1.59 1.84 6.27
N LYS A 69 1.39 0.95 7.26
CA LYS A 69 2.37 0.63 8.33
C LYS A 69 3.74 0.15 7.81
N HIS A 70 3.78 -0.42 6.62
CA HIS A 70 4.99 -0.94 5.99
C HIS A 70 5.33 -0.19 4.68
N SER A 71 4.96 1.08 4.61
CA SER A 71 5.22 1.92 3.43
C SER A 71 6.71 1.98 3.07
N PRO A 72 7.04 1.94 1.78
CA PRO A 72 8.42 2.09 1.33
C PRO A 72 8.97 3.48 1.69
N SER A 73 10.28 3.54 1.96
CA SER A 73 10.96 4.82 2.18
C SER A 73 10.92 5.70 0.94
N ILE A 74 11.03 7.02 1.12
CA ILE A 74 11.18 7.98 0.00
C ILE A 74 12.37 7.61 -0.89
N GLY A 75 13.48 7.14 -0.31
CA GLY A 75 14.65 6.69 -1.07
C GLY A 75 14.33 5.49 -1.98
N THR A 76 13.52 4.56 -1.50
CA THR A 76 13.03 3.42 -2.28
C THR A 76 12.14 3.89 -3.43
N LEU A 77 11.18 4.78 -3.16
CA LEU A 77 10.29 5.36 -4.18
C LEU A 77 11.08 6.14 -5.25
N LYS A 78 12.14 6.86 -4.86
CA LYS A 78 13.02 7.57 -5.79
C LYS A 78 13.75 6.62 -6.74
N ARG A 79 14.30 5.51 -6.25
CA ARG A 79 14.95 4.49 -7.08
C ARG A 79 13.96 3.82 -8.02
N TYR A 80 12.77 3.48 -7.51
CA TYR A 80 11.68 2.91 -8.28
C TYR A 80 11.31 3.83 -9.46
N ALA A 81 10.99 5.09 -9.18
CA ALA A 81 10.66 6.08 -10.21
C ALA A 81 11.78 6.24 -11.24
N SER A 82 13.04 6.33 -10.79
CA SER A 82 14.19 6.50 -11.70
C SER A 82 14.35 5.33 -12.67
N ALA A 83 14.12 4.09 -12.22
CA ALA A 83 14.21 2.90 -13.09
C ALA A 83 13.08 2.81 -14.13
N LEU A 84 11.98 3.53 -13.89
CA LEU A 84 10.88 3.71 -14.83
C LEU A 84 11.07 4.94 -15.74
N GLY A 85 12.11 5.75 -15.56
CA GLY A 85 12.31 7.01 -16.30
C GLY A 85 11.56 8.21 -15.73
N TYR A 86 11.01 8.09 -14.52
CA TYR A 86 10.28 9.14 -13.82
C TYR A 86 11.13 9.82 -12.75
N ARG A 87 10.71 11.02 -12.32
CA ARG A 87 11.24 11.72 -11.15
C ARG A 87 10.17 11.81 -10.06
N LEU A 88 10.49 11.36 -8.85
CA LEU A 88 9.60 11.51 -7.70
C LEU A 88 9.47 12.99 -7.32
N GLN A 89 8.23 13.50 -7.28
CA GLN A 89 7.90 14.82 -6.76
C GLN A 89 6.96 14.67 -5.57
N VAL A 90 7.33 15.24 -4.43
CA VAL A 90 6.49 15.28 -3.22
C VAL A 90 6.04 16.71 -2.99
N ARG A 91 4.74 16.91 -2.74
CA ARG A 91 4.14 18.21 -2.44
C ARG A 91 3.23 18.08 -1.23
N LEU A 92 3.29 19.07 -0.34
CA LEU A 92 2.32 19.22 0.74
C LEU A 92 1.07 19.90 0.19
N VAL A 93 -0.09 19.34 0.51
CA VAL A 93 -1.40 19.94 0.21
C VAL A 93 -2.08 20.33 1.52
N LYS A 94 -2.80 21.45 1.52
CA LYS A 94 -3.56 21.86 2.70
C LYS A 94 -4.79 20.96 2.84
N GLU A 95 -4.89 20.27 3.96
CA GLU A 95 -6.07 19.47 4.29
C GLU A 95 -7.23 20.40 4.65
N GLN A 96 -8.33 20.31 3.91
CA GLN A 96 -9.53 21.09 4.22
C GLN A 96 -10.28 20.38 5.34
N SER A 97 -10.18 20.93 6.56
CA SER A 97 -10.91 20.54 7.78
C SER A 97 -10.91 19.03 8.10
N ARG A 98 -9.88 18.57 8.80
CA ARG A 98 -9.84 17.21 9.35
C ARG A 98 -10.55 17.18 10.71
N THR A 99 -11.66 16.45 10.83
CA THR A 99 -12.20 16.06 12.15
C THR A 99 -11.14 15.23 12.90
N PRO A 100 -10.90 15.43 14.20
CA PRO A 100 -9.82 14.76 14.92
C PRO A 100 -9.88 13.23 14.76
N ARG A 101 -8.79 12.65 14.24
CA ARG A 101 -8.58 11.22 14.08
C ARG A 101 -8.63 10.54 15.47
N ALA A 102 -9.65 9.72 15.72
CA ALA A 102 -9.68 8.86 16.89
C ALA A 102 -8.44 7.95 16.86
N THR A 103 -7.62 8.04 17.90
CA THR A 103 -6.38 7.28 18.06
C THR A 103 -6.65 5.78 17.97
N ARG A 104 -6.06 5.12 16.97
CA ARG A 104 -5.99 3.66 16.89
C ARG A 104 -5.10 3.15 18.03
N THR A 105 -5.69 2.72 19.14
CA THR A 105 -5.01 1.87 20.13
C THR A 105 -4.89 0.48 19.52
N HIS A 106 -3.72 0.15 18.99
CA HIS A 106 -3.38 -1.23 18.66
C HIS A 106 -3.21 -2.00 19.98
N SER A 107 -4.22 -2.76 20.38
CA SER A 107 -4.09 -3.78 21.42
C SER A 107 -3.10 -4.83 20.94
N ASP A 108 -1.98 -4.92 21.64
CA ASP A 108 -0.92 -5.90 21.48
C ASP A 108 -1.47 -7.28 21.91
N THR A 109 -1.84 -8.13 20.96
CA THR A 109 -2.23 -9.52 21.26
C THR A 109 -0.96 -10.36 21.29
N ALA A 110 -0.36 -10.46 22.47
CA ALA A 110 0.69 -11.42 22.79
C ALA A 110 0.19 -12.85 22.57
N VAL A 111 0.74 -13.56 21.59
CA VAL A 111 0.58 -15.01 21.44
C VAL A 111 1.83 -15.71 21.98
N GLY A 112 1.69 -16.16 23.22
CA GLY A 112 2.26 -17.36 23.85
C GLY A 112 3.62 -17.90 23.40
N SER A 113 4.65 -17.60 24.19
CA SER A 113 5.77 -18.53 24.38
C SER A 113 5.34 -19.70 25.28
N ARG A 114 5.29 -20.92 24.75
CA ARG A 114 5.41 -22.13 25.57
C ARG A 114 6.85 -22.60 25.52
N LYS A 115 7.53 -22.49 26.66
CA LYS A 115 8.84 -23.08 26.91
C LYS A 115 8.72 -24.61 26.92
N ALA A 116 9.74 -25.24 26.34
CA ALA A 116 10.03 -26.66 26.51
C ALA A 116 10.25 -26.99 27.99
N HIS A 117 9.67 -28.11 28.44
CA HIS A 117 10.07 -28.79 29.67
C HIS A 117 10.76 -30.09 29.23
N ALA A 118 12.04 -30.20 29.59
CA ALA A 118 12.80 -31.43 29.58
C ALA A 118 13.16 -31.72 31.04
N GLN A 119 12.60 -32.80 31.58
CA GLN A 119 13.20 -33.69 32.58
C GLN A 119 12.66 -35.09 32.29
#